data_AF-A0A8K0A7D0-F1
#
_entry.id   AF-A0A8K0A7D0-F1
#
_cell.length_a   1.000
_cell.length_b   1.000
_cell.length_c   1.000
_cell.angle_alpha   90.00
_cell.angle_beta   90.00
_cell.angle_gamma   90.00
#
_symmetry.space_group_name_H-M   'P 1'
#
loop_
_entity.id
_entity.type
_entity.pdbx_description
1 polymer ?
#
loop_
_entity_poly.entity_id
_entity_poly.type
_entity_poly.pdbx_seq_one_letter_code
_entity_poly.pdbx_strand_id
1 'polypeptide(L)'
;MSVRGYLCNGSDQLLQEWETNQGRPVNPPNPTKWKARLRNAIARSREIEEVSDQTREEGGQPCRVYRFTDQDASASSQSASVESEGNVAPLPTILVSVFYRGVEVTLHPLETDCWVLYPPALSPHEQQQVLQTLPSDVALLKLPSPVVPDDPINQVLSNFRQGIFLYVSAGCVYAVRRCAARVYWRRSDSPDVENVLQRDETVQILDCAGAGGDVQTLSVDLSVGQSFMCYGLVVVVVTATR
;
A
#
# COMPACT_ATOMS: atom_id res chain seq x y z
N MET A 1 -17.22 5.25 -6.03
CA MET A 1 -17.10 4.07 -6.93
C MET A 1 -16.73 2.88 -6.07
N SER A 2 -17.51 1.81 -6.19
CA SER A 2 -17.59 0.68 -5.24
C SER A 2 -16.43 -0.29 -5.44
N VAL A 3 -15.58 -0.47 -4.43
CA VAL A 3 -14.58 -1.57 -4.40
C VAL A 3 -15.32 -2.89 -4.17
N ARG A 4 -15.10 -3.87 -5.04
CA ARG A 4 -15.65 -5.24 -4.94
C ARG A 4 -14.55 -6.17 -4.43
N GLY A 5 -14.74 -6.76 -3.25
CA GLY A 5 -13.92 -7.86 -2.76
C GLY A 5 -14.57 -9.21 -3.11
N TYR A 6 -13.83 -10.12 -3.74
CA TYR A 6 -14.29 -11.49 -4.00
C TYR A 6 -13.60 -12.46 -3.03
N LEU A 7 -14.37 -13.16 -2.20
CA LEU A 7 -13.91 -14.33 -1.43
C LEU A 7 -14.50 -15.58 -2.08
N CYS A 8 -13.70 -16.26 -2.90
CA CYS A 8 -14.08 -17.54 -3.50
C CYS A 8 -13.62 -18.71 -2.63
N ASN A 9 -14.53 -19.66 -2.40
CA ASN A 9 -14.33 -20.90 -1.61
C ASN A 9 -13.45 -21.95 -2.33
N GLY A 10 -12.41 -21.51 -3.04
CA GLY A 10 -11.46 -22.37 -3.75
C GLY A 10 -10.02 -22.25 -3.24
N SER A 11 -9.79 -21.53 -2.13
CA SER A 11 -8.44 -21.27 -1.59
C SER A 11 -7.67 -22.52 -1.16
N ASP A 12 -8.34 -23.66 -1.06
CA ASP A 12 -7.70 -24.90 -0.62
C ASP A 12 -6.88 -25.54 -1.76
N GLN A 13 -7.25 -25.38 -3.04
CA GLN A 13 -6.48 -25.90 -4.19
C GLN A 13 -5.22 -25.08 -4.49
N LEU A 14 -5.32 -23.75 -4.46
CA LEU A 14 -4.17 -22.86 -4.66
C LEU A 14 -3.12 -22.96 -3.53
N LEU A 15 -3.58 -23.21 -2.30
CA LEU A 15 -2.69 -23.46 -1.17
C LEU A 15 -2.02 -24.84 -1.29
N GLN A 16 -2.76 -25.88 -1.70
CA GLN A 16 -2.20 -27.22 -1.93
C GLN A 16 -1.16 -27.25 -3.06
N GLU A 17 -1.40 -26.51 -4.15
CA GLU A 17 -0.46 -26.40 -5.28
C GLU A 17 0.82 -25.63 -4.90
N TRP A 18 0.72 -24.63 -4.02
CA TRP A 18 1.88 -23.90 -3.50
C TRP A 18 2.69 -24.72 -2.47
N GLU A 19 2.01 -25.46 -1.59
CA GLU A 19 2.62 -26.26 -0.52
C GLU A 19 3.31 -27.54 -1.04
N THR A 20 2.76 -28.17 -2.08
CA THR A 20 3.33 -29.37 -2.71
C THR A 20 4.65 -29.07 -3.44
N ASN A 21 4.80 -27.84 -3.96
CA ASN A 21 5.97 -27.44 -4.75
C ASN A 21 7.21 -27.05 -3.89
N GLN A 22 7.11 -27.11 -2.55
CA GLN A 22 8.17 -26.70 -1.62
C GLN A 22 8.68 -27.82 -0.68
N GLY A 23 8.18 -29.05 -0.82
CA GLY A 23 8.79 -30.26 -0.22
C GLY A 23 8.92 -30.30 1.31
N ARG A 24 8.04 -29.64 2.09
CA ARG A 24 8.06 -29.69 3.57
C ARG A 24 6.70 -30.11 4.18
N PRO A 25 6.65 -31.00 5.19
CA PRO A 25 5.40 -31.41 5.83
C PRO A 25 4.99 -30.51 7.03
N VAL A 26 3.73 -30.02 6.96
CA VAL A 26 2.70 -29.79 8.03
C VAL A 26 3.10 -28.91 9.24
N ASN A 27 2.46 -27.75 9.52
CA ASN A 27 1.05 -27.60 9.93
C ASN A 27 0.58 -26.11 9.82
N PRO A 28 -0.32 -25.74 8.89
CA PRO A 28 -0.92 -24.41 8.90
C PRO A 28 -2.05 -24.29 9.93
N PRO A 29 -2.30 -23.11 10.53
CA PRO A 29 -3.42 -22.90 11.45
C PRO A 29 -4.72 -23.31 10.75
N ASN A 30 -5.39 -24.30 11.34
CA ASN A 30 -6.55 -25.00 10.78
C ASN A 30 -7.42 -24.05 9.93
N PRO A 31 -7.62 -24.32 8.63
CA PRO A 31 -8.36 -23.44 7.75
C PRO A 31 -9.78 -23.14 8.24
N THR A 32 -10.38 -24.06 8.96
CA THR A 32 -11.65 -23.88 9.66
C THR A 32 -11.57 -22.76 10.71
N LYS A 33 -10.45 -22.63 11.45
CA LYS A 33 -10.28 -21.59 12.48
C LYS A 33 -10.16 -20.19 11.88
N TRP A 34 -9.34 -19.99 10.85
CA TRP A 34 -9.21 -18.65 10.26
C TRP A 34 -10.45 -18.28 9.45
N LYS A 35 -11.05 -19.21 8.69
CA LYS A 35 -12.33 -19.00 7.99
C LYS A 35 -13.45 -18.71 8.98
N ALA A 36 -13.47 -19.34 10.16
CA ALA A 36 -14.45 -19.04 11.22
C ALA A 36 -14.22 -17.69 11.88
N ARG A 37 -12.96 -17.30 12.15
CA ARG A 37 -12.62 -15.96 12.69
C ARG A 37 -13.02 -14.86 11.71
N LEU A 38 -12.71 -15.05 10.42
CA LEU A 38 -13.11 -14.14 9.35
C LEU A 38 -14.63 -14.04 9.22
N ARG A 39 -15.34 -15.18 9.19
CA ARG A 39 -16.81 -15.20 9.16
C ARG A 39 -17.43 -14.49 10.36
N ASN A 40 -16.86 -14.66 11.55
CA ASN A 40 -17.32 -13.97 12.76
C ASN A 40 -17.04 -12.47 12.72
N ALA A 41 -15.90 -12.05 12.18
CA ALA A 41 -15.55 -10.64 12.02
C ALA A 41 -16.51 -9.96 11.04
N ILE A 42 -16.81 -10.61 9.91
CA ILE A 42 -17.78 -10.13 8.92
C ILE A 42 -19.18 -10.06 9.52
N ALA A 43 -19.65 -11.13 10.18
CA ALA A 43 -21.00 -11.17 10.78
C ALA A 43 -21.21 -10.16 11.93
N ARG A 44 -20.12 -9.66 12.54
CA ARG A 44 -20.16 -8.62 13.58
C ARG A 44 -19.90 -7.22 13.04
N SER A 45 -19.44 -7.09 11.79
CA SER A 45 -19.24 -5.80 11.16
C SER A 45 -20.59 -5.17 10.84
N ARG A 46 -20.77 -3.93 11.28
CA ARG A 46 -21.98 -3.13 10.99
C ARG A 46 -21.89 -2.41 9.64
N GLU A 47 -20.72 -2.45 9.03
CA GLU A 47 -20.38 -1.71 7.81
C GLU A 47 -20.41 -2.60 6.57
N ILE A 48 -20.65 -3.92 6.73
CA ILE A 48 -20.52 -4.91 5.67
C ILE A 48 -21.86 -5.64 5.50
N GLU A 49 -22.45 -5.52 4.30
CA GLU A 49 -23.70 -6.19 3.93
C GLU A 49 -23.45 -7.26 2.86
N GLU A 50 -23.99 -8.47 3.06
CA GLU A 50 -23.89 -9.56 2.09
C GLU A 50 -24.87 -9.32 0.93
N VAL A 51 -24.34 -9.10 -0.29
CA VAL A 51 -25.15 -8.81 -1.48
C VAL A 51 -25.59 -10.14 -2.10
N SER A 52 -26.84 -10.53 -1.85
CA SER A 52 -27.38 -11.85 -2.24
C SER A 52 -27.83 -11.99 -3.71
N ASP A 53 -27.75 -10.96 -4.55
CA ASP A 53 -28.52 -10.93 -5.80
C ASP A 53 -27.72 -10.86 -7.13
N GLN A 54 -26.56 -11.52 -7.22
CA GLN A 54 -25.94 -11.85 -8.52
C GLN A 54 -25.37 -13.27 -8.50
N THR A 55 -26.28 -14.24 -8.57
CA THR A 55 -25.94 -15.61 -8.97
C THR A 55 -26.21 -15.74 -10.49
N ARG A 56 -25.31 -16.46 -11.20
CA ARG A 56 -25.40 -16.96 -12.60
C ARG A 56 -25.05 -15.95 -13.71
N GLU A 57 -24.21 -16.22 -14.73
CA GLU A 57 -23.49 -17.39 -15.31
C GLU A 57 -22.20 -16.82 -15.97
N GLU A 58 -21.08 -17.50 -16.23
CA GLU A 58 -20.77 -18.88 -16.57
C GLU A 58 -19.52 -19.36 -15.80
N GLY A 59 -19.51 -20.64 -15.41
CA GLY A 59 -18.25 -21.40 -15.29
C GLY A 59 -17.42 -21.25 -14.01
N GLY A 60 -18.01 -21.45 -12.81
CA GLY A 60 -17.25 -22.00 -11.67
C GLY A 60 -17.45 -21.34 -10.30
N GLN A 61 -18.22 -22.03 -9.45
CA GLN A 61 -18.33 -21.93 -7.97
C GLN A 61 -18.98 -20.66 -7.34
N PRO A 62 -19.88 -20.83 -6.35
CA PRO A 62 -20.55 -19.71 -5.68
C PRO A 62 -19.61 -18.98 -4.70
N CYS A 63 -19.30 -17.71 -4.99
CA CYS A 63 -18.57 -16.82 -4.09
C CYS A 63 -19.57 -15.87 -3.38
N ARG A 64 -19.38 -15.64 -2.08
CA ARG A 64 -20.21 -14.67 -1.33
C ARG A 64 -19.62 -13.28 -1.52
N VAL A 65 -20.43 -12.35 -2.02
CA VAL A 65 -20.02 -10.97 -2.30
C VAL A 65 -20.53 -10.09 -1.16
N TYR A 66 -19.64 -9.29 -0.57
CA TYR A 66 -19.98 -8.35 0.49
C TYR A 66 -19.72 -6.92 0.00
N ARG A 67 -20.61 -5.99 0.36
CA ARG A 67 -20.49 -4.55 0.06
C ARG A 67 -20.33 -3.78 1.37
N PHE A 68 -19.50 -2.75 1.35
CA PHE A 68 -19.41 -1.80 2.45
C PHE A 68 -20.48 -0.72 2.29
N THR A 69 -21.27 -0.46 3.32
CA THR A 69 -22.26 0.63 3.33
C THR A 69 -21.63 1.88 3.92
N ASP A 70 -21.62 2.98 3.16
CA ASP A 70 -21.27 4.30 3.70
C ASP A 70 -22.36 4.72 4.71
N GLN A 71 -22.11 4.57 6.01
CA GLN A 71 -22.91 5.26 7.02
C GLN A 71 -22.43 6.70 7.13
N ASP A 72 -22.95 7.54 6.24
CA ASP A 72 -23.42 8.91 6.55
C ASP A 72 -24.19 9.47 5.36
N ALA A 73 -25.31 8.83 5.00
CA ALA A 73 -26.32 9.45 4.14
C ALA A 73 -27.71 8.84 4.37
N SER A 74 -28.33 9.08 5.53
CA SER A 74 -29.78 9.36 5.67
C SER A 74 -30.29 9.20 7.11
N ALA A 75 -30.49 10.32 7.79
CA ALA A 75 -31.56 10.43 8.78
C ALA A 75 -32.24 11.81 8.66
N SER A 76 -33.53 11.75 8.35
CA SER A 76 -34.58 12.78 8.49
C SER A 76 -34.67 13.91 7.46
N SER A 77 -35.66 13.76 6.58
CA SER A 77 -36.33 14.86 5.90
C SER A 77 -37.07 15.74 6.92
N GLN A 78 -36.75 17.03 6.99
CA GLN A 78 -37.72 18.12 7.23
C GLN A 78 -37.06 19.49 6.94
N SER A 79 -37.57 20.13 5.89
CA SER A 79 -37.53 21.55 5.50
C SER A 79 -36.88 22.58 6.44
N ALA A 80 -35.80 23.23 5.99
CA ALA A 80 -35.71 24.69 5.78
C ALA A 80 -34.28 25.06 5.30
N SER A 81 -34.24 25.89 4.27
CA SER A 81 -33.08 26.46 3.57
C SER A 81 -32.00 27.06 4.47
N VAL A 82 -30.76 26.56 4.38
CA VAL A 82 -29.51 27.34 4.41
C VAL A 82 -28.48 26.57 3.59
N GLU A 83 -28.03 27.16 2.48
CA GLU A 83 -26.87 26.70 1.72
C GLU A 83 -25.63 26.78 2.62
N SER A 84 -25.07 25.63 2.97
CA SER A 84 -23.70 25.55 3.49
C SER A 84 -22.96 24.57 2.60
N GLU A 85 -22.31 25.11 1.58
CA GLU A 85 -21.30 24.40 0.81
C GLU A 85 -20.30 23.80 1.80
N GLY A 86 -20.36 22.48 1.97
CA GLY A 86 -19.38 21.74 2.76
C GLY A 86 -18.02 21.95 2.10
N ASN A 87 -17.18 22.75 2.74
CA ASN A 87 -15.82 22.99 2.31
C ASN A 87 -15.02 21.69 2.51
N VAL A 88 -15.18 20.73 1.58
CA VAL A 88 -14.36 19.53 1.50
C VAL A 88 -12.98 20.02 1.11
N ALA A 89 -12.13 20.25 2.11
CA ALA A 89 -10.76 20.65 1.89
C ALA A 89 -10.11 19.67 0.88
N PRO A 90 -9.41 20.18 -0.14
CA PRO A 90 -8.89 19.37 -1.22
C PRO A 90 -8.01 18.22 -0.68
N LEU A 91 -8.08 17.07 -1.36
CA LEU A 91 -7.23 15.93 -1.04
C LEU A 91 -5.76 16.33 -1.24
N PRO A 92 -4.85 15.91 -0.34
CA PRO A 92 -3.44 16.23 -0.47
C PRO A 92 -2.88 15.64 -1.76
N THR A 93 -2.17 16.46 -2.53
CA THR A 93 -1.36 16.00 -3.65
C THR A 93 -0.10 15.35 -3.10
N ILE A 94 0.18 14.11 -3.50
CA ILE A 94 1.36 13.39 -3.03
C ILE A 94 2.33 13.20 -4.18
N LEU A 95 3.61 13.37 -3.88
CA LEU A 95 4.72 13.28 -4.81
C LEU A 95 5.78 12.35 -4.23
N VAL A 96 6.20 11.38 -5.04
CA VAL A 96 7.27 10.44 -4.69
C VAL A 96 8.49 10.76 -5.54
N SER A 97 9.56 11.25 -4.91
CA SER A 97 10.86 11.47 -5.53
C SER A 97 11.86 10.42 -5.07
N VAL A 98 12.78 10.02 -5.93
CA VAL A 98 13.84 9.06 -5.59
C VAL A 98 15.19 9.67 -5.91
N PHE A 99 16.13 9.55 -4.98
CA PHE A 99 17.46 10.12 -5.07
C PHE A 99 18.52 9.05 -4.92
N TYR A 100 19.53 9.09 -5.79
CA TYR A 100 20.76 8.33 -5.67
C TYR A 100 21.89 9.30 -5.32
N ARG A 101 22.45 9.17 -4.11
CA ARG A 101 23.46 10.12 -3.56
C ARG A 101 23.03 11.59 -3.67
N GLY A 102 21.76 11.88 -3.44
CA GLY A 102 21.19 13.23 -3.52
C GLY A 102 20.87 13.72 -4.94
N VAL A 103 21.10 12.93 -5.99
CA VAL A 103 20.67 13.24 -7.36
C VAL A 103 19.30 12.62 -7.61
N GLU A 104 18.31 13.44 -7.97
CA GLU A 104 16.96 12.94 -8.31
C GLU A 104 17.02 12.09 -9.57
N VAL A 105 16.50 10.86 -9.49
CA VAL A 105 16.44 9.91 -10.60
C VAL A 105 15.01 9.56 -11.00
N THR A 106 14.03 9.89 -10.18
CA THR A 106 12.62 9.63 -10.44
C THR A 106 11.76 10.63 -9.68
N LEU A 107 10.68 11.08 -10.31
CA LEU A 107 9.65 11.95 -9.77
C LEU A 107 8.30 11.41 -10.23
N HIS A 108 7.38 11.13 -9.30
CA HIS A 108 6.09 10.54 -9.64
C HIS A 108 4.96 11.08 -8.75
N PRO A 109 3.99 11.80 -9.33
CA PRO A 109 2.75 12.16 -8.63
C PRO A 109 1.94 10.91 -8.30
N LEU A 110 1.42 10.85 -7.08
CA LEU A 110 0.64 9.74 -6.58
C LEU A 110 -0.85 10.03 -6.77
N GLU A 111 -1.43 9.49 -7.85
CA GLU A 111 -2.89 9.58 -8.11
C GLU A 111 -3.66 8.42 -7.45
N THR A 112 -2.97 7.31 -7.21
CA THR A 112 -3.47 6.06 -6.63
C THR A 112 -2.39 5.47 -5.71
N ASP A 113 -2.66 4.38 -5.02
CA ASP A 113 -1.64 3.68 -4.24
C ASP A 113 -0.43 3.30 -5.12
N CYS A 114 0.76 3.19 -4.54
CA CYS A 114 1.98 3.01 -5.32
C CYS A 114 2.91 1.95 -4.73
N TRP A 115 3.38 1.08 -5.60
CA TRP A 115 4.43 0.13 -5.31
C TRP A 115 5.76 0.63 -5.85
N VAL A 116 6.70 0.98 -4.97
CA VAL A 116 8.06 1.40 -5.34
C VAL A 116 8.97 0.18 -5.40
N LEU A 117 9.54 -0.11 -6.57
CA LEU A 117 10.25 -1.37 -6.84
C LEU A 117 11.51 -1.13 -7.67
N TYR A 118 12.55 -1.95 -7.51
CA TYR A 118 13.69 -2.01 -8.43
C TYR A 118 13.63 -3.28 -9.29
N PRO A 119 13.07 -3.22 -10.52
CA PRO A 119 12.86 -4.41 -11.35
C PRO A 119 14.11 -5.25 -11.65
N PRO A 120 15.31 -4.67 -11.87
CA PRO A 120 16.51 -5.46 -12.17
C PRO A 120 16.96 -6.40 -11.03
N ALA A 121 16.49 -6.21 -9.80
CA ALA A 121 16.73 -7.17 -8.73
C ALA A 121 15.82 -8.41 -8.80
N LEU A 122 14.83 -8.41 -9.68
CA LEU A 122 13.91 -9.52 -9.91
C LEU A 122 14.28 -10.29 -11.18
N SER A 123 14.10 -11.61 -11.16
CA SER A 123 14.16 -12.44 -12.37
C SER A 123 13.04 -12.06 -13.36
N PRO A 124 13.19 -12.37 -14.66
CA PRO A 124 12.14 -12.07 -15.66
C PRO A 124 10.77 -12.64 -15.29
N HIS A 125 10.73 -13.84 -14.69
CA HIS A 125 9.50 -14.47 -14.23
C HIS A 125 8.87 -13.69 -13.07
N GLU A 126 9.66 -13.28 -12.07
CA GLU A 126 9.15 -12.47 -10.96
C GLU A 126 8.65 -11.10 -11.43
N GLN A 127 9.32 -10.47 -12.42
CA GLN A 127 8.84 -9.22 -13.00
C GLN A 127 7.48 -9.40 -13.68
N GLN A 128 7.29 -10.49 -14.43
CA GLN A 128 6.00 -10.82 -15.04
C GLN A 128 4.93 -11.07 -13.99
N GLN A 129 5.25 -11.81 -12.93
CA GLN A 129 4.32 -12.09 -11.85
C GLN A 129 3.88 -10.82 -11.12
N VAL A 130 4.80 -9.88 -10.85
CA VAL A 130 4.45 -8.58 -10.27
C VAL A 130 3.44 -7.85 -11.16
N LEU A 131 3.70 -7.78 -12.47
CA LEU A 131 2.79 -7.12 -13.41
C LEU A 131 1.41 -7.78 -13.51
N GLN A 132 1.34 -9.11 -13.36
CA GLN A 132 0.08 -9.86 -13.39
C GLN A 132 -0.72 -9.78 -12.09
N THR A 133 -0.05 -9.61 -10.95
CA THR A 133 -0.66 -9.59 -9.62
C THR A 133 -0.91 -8.17 -9.10
N LEU A 134 -0.36 -7.16 -9.77
CA LEU A 134 -0.56 -5.76 -9.44
C LEU A 134 -2.05 -5.38 -9.61
N PRO A 135 -2.72 -4.88 -8.57
CA PRO A 135 -4.07 -4.34 -8.70
C PRO A 135 -4.13 -3.18 -9.71
N SER A 136 -5.27 -3.00 -10.39
CA SER A 136 -5.45 -1.96 -11.41
C SER A 136 -5.40 -0.53 -10.84
N ASP A 137 -5.66 -0.39 -9.55
CA ASP A 137 -5.66 0.84 -8.76
C ASP A 137 -4.35 1.05 -7.98
N VAL A 138 -3.29 0.32 -8.34
CA VAL A 138 -1.95 0.50 -7.78
C VAL A 138 -0.97 0.82 -8.88
N ALA A 139 -0.36 2.01 -8.83
CA ALA A 139 0.74 2.40 -9.69
C ALA A 139 2.02 1.62 -9.34
N LEU A 140 2.82 1.28 -10.35
CA LEU A 140 4.14 0.66 -10.16
C LEU A 140 5.25 1.65 -10.48
N LEU A 141 5.89 2.22 -9.45
CA LEU A 141 7.04 3.10 -9.58
C LEU A 141 8.33 2.28 -9.69
N LYS A 142 8.86 2.19 -10.91
CA LYS A 142 10.09 1.44 -11.21
C LYS A 142 11.31 2.33 -11.02
N LEU A 143 12.15 1.96 -10.06
CA LEU A 143 13.44 2.60 -9.84
C LEU A 143 14.39 2.31 -11.03
N PRO A 144 15.08 3.32 -11.58
CA PRO A 144 16.03 3.13 -12.67
C PRO A 144 17.35 2.53 -12.17
N SER A 145 18.09 1.87 -13.05
CA SER A 145 19.49 1.53 -12.77
C SER A 145 20.36 2.80 -12.71
N PRO A 146 21.39 2.86 -11.85
CA PRO A 146 22.34 3.96 -11.84
C PRO A 146 22.98 4.16 -13.22
N VAL A 147 23.01 5.41 -13.71
CA VAL A 147 23.61 5.76 -15.01
C VAL A 147 25.11 5.48 -15.01
N VAL A 148 25.76 5.76 -13.87
CA VAL A 148 27.17 5.45 -13.62
C VAL A 148 27.23 4.25 -12.67
N PRO A 149 28.08 3.23 -12.93
CA PRO A 149 28.26 2.12 -12.02
C PRO A 149 28.64 2.58 -10.60
N ASP A 150 27.85 2.17 -9.62
CA ASP A 150 28.06 2.48 -8.20
C ASP A 150 27.76 1.22 -7.37
N ASP A 151 28.82 0.48 -7.01
CA ASP A 151 28.69 -0.79 -6.29
C ASP A 151 27.91 -0.67 -4.98
N PRO A 152 28.14 0.36 -4.13
CA PRO A 152 27.32 0.60 -2.95
C PRO A 152 25.82 0.75 -3.26
N ILE A 153 25.43 1.55 -4.25
CA ILE A 153 24.02 1.71 -4.62
C ILE A 153 23.45 0.40 -5.15
N ASN A 154 24.19 -0.30 -6.02
CA ASN A 154 23.77 -1.59 -6.57
C ASN A 154 23.56 -2.65 -5.48
N GLN A 155 24.40 -2.66 -4.43
CA GLN A 155 24.23 -3.54 -3.28
C GLN A 155 22.93 -3.22 -2.52
N VAL A 156 22.59 -1.95 -2.33
CA VAL A 156 21.32 -1.54 -1.71
C VAL A 156 20.13 -1.97 -2.59
N LEU A 157 20.19 -1.67 -3.89
CA LEU A 157 19.11 -1.95 -4.84
C LEU A 157 18.87 -3.46 -5.04
N SER A 158 19.91 -4.29 -5.02
CA SER A 158 19.77 -5.76 -5.09
C SER A 158 18.95 -6.33 -3.92
N ASN A 159 18.95 -5.66 -2.77
CA ASN A 159 18.16 -6.01 -1.60
C ASN A 159 16.75 -5.37 -1.61
N PHE A 160 16.41 -4.58 -2.63
CA PHE A 160 15.14 -3.87 -2.78
C PHE A 160 14.06 -4.64 -3.58
N ARG A 161 14.22 -5.97 -3.73
CA ARG A 161 13.40 -6.85 -4.60
C ARG A 161 11.89 -6.63 -4.53
N GLN A 162 11.29 -6.67 -3.34
CA GLN A 162 9.84 -6.51 -3.13
C GLN A 162 9.44 -5.07 -2.80
N GLY A 163 10.40 -4.17 -2.67
CA GLY A 163 10.13 -2.74 -2.57
C GLY A 163 9.43 -2.24 -1.30
N ILE A 164 8.79 -1.07 -1.46
CA ILE A 164 7.98 -0.38 -0.46
C ILE A 164 6.62 -0.09 -1.10
N PHE A 165 5.54 -0.43 -0.40
CA PHE A 165 4.19 -0.06 -0.80
C PHE A 165 3.76 1.20 -0.04
N LEU A 166 3.24 2.18 -0.77
CA LEU A 166 2.76 3.47 -0.28
C LEU A 166 1.27 3.59 -0.61
N TYR A 167 0.48 4.03 0.34
CA TYR A 167 -0.95 4.24 0.13
C TYR A 167 -1.50 5.37 0.98
N VAL A 168 -2.67 5.87 0.59
CA VAL A 168 -3.34 6.99 1.26
C VAL A 168 -4.64 6.51 1.86
N SER A 169 -4.86 6.80 3.14
CA SER A 169 -6.13 6.46 3.80
C SER A 169 -6.48 7.52 4.83
N ALA A 170 -7.73 7.97 4.83
CA ALA A 170 -8.23 9.00 5.74
C ALA A 170 -7.37 10.29 5.81
N GLY A 171 -6.77 10.69 4.68
CA GLY A 171 -5.89 11.86 4.63
C GLY A 171 -4.50 11.64 5.23
N CYS A 172 -4.12 10.40 5.55
CA CYS A 172 -2.77 10.05 6.01
C CYS A 172 -2.04 9.21 4.96
N VAL A 173 -0.71 9.30 4.93
CA VAL A 173 0.13 8.46 4.07
C VAL A 173 0.76 7.35 4.91
N TYR A 174 0.68 6.14 4.38
CA TYR A 174 1.19 4.93 5.01
C TYR A 174 2.26 4.30 4.14
N ALA A 175 3.21 3.63 4.79
CA ALA A 175 4.23 2.82 4.15
C ALA A 175 4.24 1.39 4.71
N VAL A 176 4.46 0.42 3.82
CA VAL A 176 4.71 -0.99 4.17
C VAL A 176 6.00 -1.43 3.49
N ARG A 177 6.99 -1.81 4.30
CA ARG A 177 8.27 -2.32 3.79
C ARG A 177 8.15 -3.81 3.47
N ARG A 178 8.37 -4.19 2.20
CA ARG A 178 8.41 -5.61 1.77
C ARG A 178 9.82 -6.07 1.38
N CYS A 179 10.75 -5.15 1.11
CA CYS A 179 12.11 -5.49 0.73
C CYS A 179 12.98 -6.08 1.85
N ALA A 180 14.07 -6.74 1.47
CA ALA A 180 15.08 -7.25 2.40
C ALA A 180 15.94 -6.13 2.99
N ALA A 181 16.26 -5.11 2.18
CA ALA A 181 16.96 -3.92 2.64
C ALA A 181 16.24 -3.29 3.84
N ARG A 182 16.99 -2.90 4.87
CA ARG A 182 16.42 -2.13 5.98
C ARG A 182 16.03 -0.74 5.48
N VAL A 183 14.89 -0.22 5.91
CA VAL A 183 14.43 1.12 5.54
C VAL A 183 14.31 1.96 6.78
N TYR A 184 15.07 3.05 6.81
CA TYR A 184 15.02 4.05 7.85
C TYR A 184 14.15 5.19 7.38
N TRP A 185 13.44 5.85 8.28
CA TRP A 185 12.61 6.98 7.92
C TRP A 185 12.62 8.07 8.98
N ARG A 186 12.41 9.30 8.52
CA ARG A 186 12.27 10.49 9.37
C ARG A 186 11.38 11.51 8.68
N ARG A 187 10.70 12.33 9.48
CA ARG A 187 9.91 13.45 8.97
C ARG A 187 10.80 14.68 8.82
N SER A 188 10.51 15.51 7.82
CA SER A 188 11.25 16.77 7.61
C SER A 188 11.05 17.78 8.76
N ASP A 189 9.95 17.68 9.51
CA ASP A 189 9.68 18.48 10.71
C ASP A 189 10.44 17.98 11.96
N SER A 190 11.02 16.77 11.89
CA SER A 190 11.67 16.07 13.01
C SER A 190 12.93 15.34 12.53
N PRO A 191 13.92 16.06 11.94
CA PRO A 191 15.04 15.45 11.22
C PRO A 191 16.01 14.64 12.11
N ASP A 192 16.00 14.88 13.42
CA ASP A 192 16.83 14.21 14.42
C ASP A 192 16.25 12.85 14.87
N VAL A 193 14.98 12.57 14.56
CA VAL A 193 14.29 11.35 14.99
C VAL A 193 14.26 10.33 13.85
N GLU A 194 15.21 9.40 13.88
CA GLU A 194 15.25 8.27 12.96
C GLU A 194 14.42 7.09 13.48
N ASN A 195 13.59 6.54 12.60
CA ASN A 195 12.79 5.35 12.84
C ASN A 195 13.13 4.25 11.82
N VAL A 196 12.75 3.01 12.12
CA VAL A 196 12.95 1.87 11.21
C VAL A 196 11.60 1.28 10.81
N LEU A 197 11.36 1.11 9.51
CA LEU A 197 10.21 0.35 9.05
C LEU A 197 10.46 -1.14 9.29
N GLN A 198 9.61 -1.72 10.15
CA GLN A 198 9.55 -3.17 10.30
C GLN A 198 8.98 -3.80 9.02
N ARG A 199 9.43 -5.02 8.74
CA ARG A 199 9.03 -5.71 7.52
C ARG A 199 7.58 -6.17 7.65
N ASP A 200 6.80 -5.96 6.59
CA ASP A 200 5.40 -6.37 6.48
C ASP A 200 4.45 -5.71 7.50
N GLU A 201 4.89 -4.63 8.16
CA GLU A 201 4.08 -3.82 9.06
C GLU A 201 3.66 -2.49 8.40
N THR A 202 2.42 -2.09 8.66
CA THR A 202 1.89 -0.79 8.25
C THR A 202 2.35 0.29 9.23
N VAL A 203 2.95 1.35 8.70
CA VAL A 203 3.36 2.53 9.48
C VAL A 203 2.76 3.78 8.84
N GLN A 204 2.11 4.60 9.65
CA GLN A 204 1.72 5.96 9.24
C GLN A 204 2.96 6.84 9.21
N ILE A 205 3.31 7.36 8.04
CA ILE A 205 4.51 8.19 7.85
C ILE A 205 4.17 9.69 7.75
N LEU A 206 2.98 10.04 7.25
CA LEU A 206 2.50 11.41 7.20
C LEU A 206 1.05 11.49 7.70
N ASP A 207 0.77 12.48 8.54
CA ASP A 207 -0.59 12.87 8.93
C ASP A 207 -0.95 14.16 8.18
N CYS A 208 -1.81 14.07 7.17
CA CYS A 208 -2.29 15.23 6.41
C CYS A 208 -3.75 15.57 6.74
N ALA A 209 -4.40 14.83 7.65
CA ALA A 209 -5.81 15.01 7.99
C ALA A 209 -6.04 16.30 8.79
N GLY A 210 -5.11 16.62 9.71
CA GLY A 210 -5.20 17.77 10.63
C GLY A 210 -4.72 19.12 10.08
N ALA A 211 -4.20 19.18 8.84
CA ALA A 211 -3.70 20.42 8.25
C ALA A 211 -4.85 21.38 7.90
N GLY A 212 -5.17 22.33 8.78
CA GLY A 212 -6.25 23.29 8.58
C GLY A 212 -5.85 24.47 7.70
N GLY A 213 -6.68 24.79 6.69
CA GLY A 213 -6.87 26.09 6.06
C GLY A 213 -5.72 26.74 5.26
N ASP A 214 -4.47 26.42 5.54
CA ASP A 214 -3.28 27.00 4.90
C ASP A 214 -2.50 25.93 4.13
N VAL A 215 -1.82 26.34 3.04
CA VAL A 215 -1.08 25.41 2.19
C VAL A 215 0.07 24.80 2.99
N GLN A 216 -0.03 23.51 3.31
CA GLN A 216 0.96 22.81 4.12
C GLN A 216 1.63 21.72 3.29
N THR A 217 2.96 21.81 3.19
CA THR A 217 3.79 20.77 2.61
C THR A 217 4.45 19.99 3.73
N LEU A 218 4.09 18.70 3.83
CA LEU A 218 4.73 17.74 4.72
C LEU A 218 5.60 16.80 3.89
N SER A 219 6.74 16.37 4.43
CA SER A 219 7.58 15.39 3.75
C SER A 219 8.24 14.41 4.71
N VAL A 220 8.50 13.21 4.19
CA VAL A 220 9.24 12.13 4.86
C VAL A 220 10.32 11.62 3.93
N ASP A 221 11.50 11.42 4.49
CA ASP A 221 12.60 10.73 3.84
C ASP A 221 12.57 9.25 4.23
N LEU A 222 12.69 8.35 3.25
CA LEU A 222 12.89 6.91 3.43
C LEU A 222 14.28 6.52 2.90
N SER A 223 15.25 6.32 3.80
CA SER A 223 16.61 5.89 3.44
C SER A 223 16.69 4.36 3.38
N VAL A 224 17.06 3.82 2.22
CA VAL A 224 17.12 2.39 1.96
C VAL A 224 18.54 1.87 2.19
N GLY A 225 18.66 0.80 2.97
CA GLY A 225 19.91 0.10 3.26
C GLY A 225 20.81 0.76 4.30
N GLN A 226 20.66 2.06 4.56
CA GLN A 226 21.54 2.82 5.45
C GLN A 226 20.79 3.81 6.34
N SER A 227 21.31 4.02 7.55
CA SER A 227 20.87 5.09 8.44
C SER A 227 21.25 6.46 7.86
N PHE A 228 20.49 7.50 8.23
CA PHE A 228 20.76 8.89 7.87
C PHE A 228 22.11 9.39 8.40
N MET A 229 22.68 8.74 9.42
CA MET A 229 24.01 9.05 9.94
C MET A 229 25.16 8.72 8.97
N CYS A 230 24.90 7.94 7.91
CA CYS A 230 25.92 7.46 6.98
C CYS A 230 25.84 8.08 5.57
N TYR A 231 25.10 9.19 5.39
CA TYR A 231 24.78 9.79 4.09
C TYR A 231 24.06 8.81 3.16
N GLY A 232 22.72 8.73 3.29
CA GLY A 232 21.88 7.76 2.59
C GLY A 232 22.13 7.67 1.08
N LEU A 233 22.40 6.45 0.59
CA LEU A 233 22.70 6.17 -0.82
C LEU A 233 21.47 6.23 -1.72
N VAL A 234 20.38 5.62 -1.26
CA VAL A 234 19.10 5.56 -1.98
C VAL A 234 18.03 6.10 -1.04
N VAL A 235 17.44 7.24 -1.40
CA VAL A 235 16.44 7.92 -0.58
C VAL A 235 15.17 8.07 -1.41
N VAL A 236 14.04 7.61 -0.86
CA VAL A 236 12.71 7.86 -1.41
C VAL A 236 12.07 8.95 -0.55
N VAL A 237 11.79 10.11 -1.15
CA VAL A 237 11.12 11.23 -0.48
C VAL A 237 9.66 11.20 -0.85
N VAL A 238 8.79 11.19 0.16
CA VAL A 238 7.34 11.29 -0.01
C VAL A 238 6.92 12.65 0.49
N THR A 239 6.40 13.47 -0.41
CA THR A 239 5.91 14.82 -0.12
C THR A 239 4.41 14.86 -0.29
N ALA A 240 3.69 15.40 0.69
CA ALA A 240 2.26 15.65 0.63
C ALA A 240 2.03 17.17 0.74
N THR A 241 1.33 17.73 -0.24
CA THR A 241 0.95 19.15 -0.27
C THR A 241 -0.57 19.26 -0.26
N ARG A 242 -1.10 19.97 0.73
CA ARG A 242 -2.51 20.31 0.86
C ARG A 242 -2.73 21.77 0.55
#